data_AF-A0A820PNQ0-F1
#
_entry.id   AF-A0A820PNQ0-F1
#
_cell.length_a   1.000
_cell.length_b   1.000
_cell.length_c   1.000
_cell.angle_alpha   90.00
_cell.angle_beta   90.00
_cell.angle_gamma   90.00
#
_symmetry.space_group_name_H-M   'P 1'
#
loop_
_entity.id
_entity.type
_entity.pdbx_description
1 polymer ?
#
loop_
_entity_poly.entity_id
_entity_poly.type
_entity_poly.pdbx_seq_one_letter_code
_entity_poly.pdbx_strand_id
1 'polypeptide(L)'
;LKLNELYESNHLHGILALGGSCGTSIVSEAIQQSKILPIGLPKLIVSTVAASTNAHTAVGLTDITLMHSVTDIGGGINRINEPILANSAVAIAAMALRYYESTVQSKEKTVDEAPPLIALTMFGVTTPCVMEAKKQLEKLGYETVIFHATGIGGRAMERLIESNSVNGVLDIT
;
A
#
# COMPACT_ATOMS: atom_id res chain seq x y z
N LEU A 1 0.43 -14.94 -11.02
CA LEU A 1 -0.32 -13.79 -11.58
C LEU A 1 0.62 -13.00 -12.46
N LYS A 2 0.19 -12.53 -13.64
CA LYS A 2 1.06 -11.75 -14.56
C LYS A 2 1.69 -10.51 -13.91
N LEU A 3 0.97 -9.90 -12.97
CA LEU A 3 1.47 -8.79 -12.15
C LEU A 3 2.75 -9.15 -11.40
N ASN A 4 2.84 -10.37 -10.86
CA ASN A 4 4.00 -10.80 -10.10
C ASN A 4 5.22 -10.95 -11.01
N GLU A 5 5.06 -11.59 -12.17
CA GLU A 5 6.14 -11.74 -13.15
C GLU A 5 6.67 -10.38 -13.63
N LEU A 6 5.78 -9.42 -13.89
CA LEU A 6 6.17 -8.06 -14.30
C LEU A 6 6.90 -7.31 -13.18
N TYR A 7 6.50 -7.52 -11.93
CA TYR A 7 7.19 -6.93 -10.78
C TYR A 7 8.58 -7.53 -10.56
N GLU A 8 8.69 -8.87 -10.56
CA GLU A 8 9.97 -9.58 -10.39
C GLU A 8 10.97 -9.26 -11.50
N SER A 9 10.47 -9.06 -12.72
CA SER A 9 11.30 -8.65 -13.86
C SER A 9 11.58 -7.14 -13.93
N ASN A 10 11.19 -6.37 -12.91
CA ASN A 10 11.37 -4.92 -12.83
C ASN A 10 10.75 -4.15 -14.02
N HIS A 11 9.61 -4.62 -14.51
CA HIS A 11 8.81 -3.99 -15.57
C HIS A 11 7.50 -3.39 -15.04
N LEU A 12 7.23 -3.47 -13.74
CA LEU A 12 6.03 -2.91 -13.10
C LEU A 12 6.40 -1.82 -12.09
N HIS A 13 6.05 -0.58 -12.41
CA HIS A 13 6.31 0.59 -11.55
C HIS A 13 5.03 1.31 -11.11
N GLY A 14 3.87 0.88 -11.60
CA GLY A 14 2.57 1.40 -11.21
C GLY A 14 1.44 0.61 -11.83
N ILE A 15 0.28 0.59 -11.17
CA ILE A 15 -0.94 -0.05 -11.64
C ILE A 15 -2.03 1.01 -11.77
N LEU A 16 -2.60 1.14 -12.97
CA LEU A 16 -3.83 1.89 -13.22
C LEU A 16 -4.92 0.93 -13.65
N ALA A 17 -6.08 1.03 -13.02
CA ALA A 17 -7.28 0.35 -13.46
C ALA A 17 -8.49 1.29 -13.44
N LEU A 18 -9.51 0.91 -14.18
CA LEU A 18 -10.79 1.60 -14.25
C LEU A 18 -11.90 0.55 -14.24
N GLY A 19 -12.97 0.78 -13.47
CA GLY A 19 -14.10 -0.13 -13.48
C GLY A 19 -15.25 0.26 -12.58
N GLY A 20 -16.40 -0.38 -12.81
CA GLY A 20 -17.50 -0.39 -11.88
C GLY A 20 -17.23 -1.29 -10.67
N SER A 21 -18.28 -1.74 -9.98
CA SER A 21 -18.18 -2.64 -8.83
C SER A 21 -17.34 -3.91 -9.14
N CYS A 22 -17.75 -4.70 -10.13
CA CYS A 22 -17.05 -5.95 -10.47
C CYS A 22 -15.60 -5.73 -10.90
N GLY A 23 -15.35 -4.74 -11.76
CA GLY A 23 -13.99 -4.43 -12.23
C GLY A 23 -13.07 -3.99 -11.09
N THR A 24 -13.59 -3.15 -10.19
CA THR A 24 -12.87 -2.73 -8.98
C THR A 24 -12.54 -3.93 -8.10
N SER A 25 -13.50 -4.83 -7.85
CA SER A 25 -13.28 -6.03 -7.04
C SER A 25 -12.25 -6.97 -7.63
N ILE A 26 -12.29 -7.25 -8.94
CA ILE A 26 -11.33 -8.15 -9.61
C ILE A 26 -9.90 -7.62 -9.48
N VAL A 27 -9.69 -6.34 -9.77
CA VAL A 27 -8.35 -5.75 -9.72
C VAL A 27 -7.85 -5.65 -8.28
N SER A 28 -8.73 -5.24 -7.36
CA SER A 28 -8.40 -5.16 -5.93
C SER A 28 -7.98 -6.52 -5.38
N GLU A 29 -8.74 -7.58 -5.68
CA GLU A 29 -8.43 -8.93 -5.24
C GLU A 29 -7.09 -9.42 -5.82
N ALA A 30 -6.85 -9.20 -7.12
CA ALA A 30 -5.59 -9.59 -7.76
C ALA A 30 -4.37 -8.90 -7.13
N ILE A 31 -4.51 -7.63 -6.73
CA ILE A 31 -3.48 -6.88 -6.01
C ILE A 31 -3.32 -7.41 -4.58
N GLN A 32 -4.42 -7.58 -3.84
CA GLN A 32 -4.40 -7.99 -2.43
C GLN A 32 -3.85 -9.40 -2.24
N GLN A 33 -4.18 -10.33 -3.15
CA GLN A 33 -3.65 -11.69 -3.16
C GLN A 33 -2.16 -11.76 -3.53
N SER A 34 -1.60 -10.72 -4.16
CA SER A 34 -0.17 -10.70 -4.42
C SER A 34 0.60 -10.40 -3.13
N LYS A 35 1.45 -11.35 -2.74
CA LYS A 35 2.35 -11.23 -1.59
C LYS A 35 3.62 -10.44 -1.88
N ILE A 36 3.99 -10.32 -3.15
CA ILE A 36 5.26 -9.71 -3.55
C ILE A 36 5.12 -8.24 -3.91
N LEU A 37 3.90 -7.75 -4.18
CA LEU A 37 3.68 -6.34 -4.45
C LEU A 37 3.78 -5.56 -3.13
N PRO A 38 4.80 -4.69 -2.97
CA PRO A 38 5.05 -4.03 -1.70
C PRO A 38 4.09 -2.86 -1.48
N ILE A 39 3.97 -2.46 -0.23
CA ILE A 39 3.46 -1.12 0.11
C ILE A 39 4.43 -0.08 -0.49
N GLY A 40 3.89 0.99 -1.04
CA GLY A 40 4.64 2.05 -1.72
C GLY A 40 4.71 1.90 -3.24
N LEU A 41 4.48 0.70 -3.80
CA LEU A 41 4.26 0.56 -5.25
C LEU A 41 2.96 1.30 -5.62
N PRO A 42 2.93 2.23 -6.59
CA PRO A 42 1.73 2.97 -6.95
C PRO A 42 0.59 2.07 -7.48
N LYS A 43 -0.60 2.16 -6.86
CA LYS A 43 -1.78 1.36 -7.21
C LYS A 43 -3.02 2.25 -7.21
N LEU A 44 -3.52 2.63 -8.39
CA LEU A 44 -4.66 3.55 -8.54
C LEU A 44 -5.82 2.86 -9.28
N ILE A 45 -7.01 2.88 -8.70
CA ILE A 45 -8.24 2.38 -9.34
C ILE A 45 -9.24 3.53 -9.47
N VAL A 46 -9.61 3.86 -10.70
CA VAL A 46 -10.73 4.77 -10.99
C VAL A 46 -12.03 3.98 -10.89
N SER A 47 -12.87 4.28 -9.89
CA SER A 47 -14.01 3.44 -9.52
C SER A 47 -15.33 4.20 -9.43
N THR A 48 -16.39 3.61 -9.99
CA THR A 48 -17.76 4.11 -9.83
C THR A 48 -18.29 3.90 -8.41
N VAL A 49 -17.66 3.01 -7.63
CA VAL A 49 -18.04 2.67 -6.27
C VAL A 49 -17.04 3.16 -5.21
N ALA A 50 -16.13 4.08 -5.58
CA ALA A 50 -15.17 4.67 -4.65
C ALA A 50 -15.85 5.40 -3.47
N ALA A 51 -17.03 5.99 -3.70
CA ALA A 51 -17.82 6.65 -2.66
C ALA A 51 -18.83 5.71 -1.97
N SER A 52 -18.79 4.40 -2.25
CA SER A 52 -19.69 3.43 -1.63
C SER A 52 -19.26 3.07 -0.20
N THR A 53 -20.20 2.54 0.59
CA THR A 53 -19.93 2.02 1.94
C THR A 53 -18.90 0.87 1.96
N ASN A 54 -18.68 0.23 0.81
CA ASN A 54 -17.82 -0.94 0.67
C ASN A 54 -16.46 -0.60 0.06
N ALA A 55 -16.12 0.68 -0.17
CA ALA A 55 -14.84 1.08 -0.76
C ALA A 55 -13.63 0.53 0.02
N HIS A 56 -13.75 0.36 1.34
CA HIS A 56 -12.72 -0.20 2.21
C HIS A 56 -12.31 -1.65 1.82
N THR A 57 -13.21 -2.43 1.21
CA THR A 57 -12.89 -3.81 0.79
C THR A 57 -11.95 -3.85 -0.42
N ALA A 58 -12.04 -2.83 -1.29
CA ALA A 58 -11.13 -2.68 -2.42
C ALA A 58 -9.70 -2.32 -1.97
N VAL A 59 -9.56 -1.56 -0.89
CA VAL A 59 -8.26 -1.18 -0.32
C VAL A 59 -7.64 -2.33 0.48
N GLY A 60 -8.45 -3.00 1.32
CA GLY A 60 -8.00 -4.14 2.13
C GLY A 60 -6.84 -3.77 3.06
N LEU A 61 -5.76 -4.56 3.01
CA LEU A 61 -4.52 -4.35 3.77
C LEU A 61 -3.41 -3.71 2.93
N THR A 62 -3.77 -3.12 1.81
CA THR A 62 -2.85 -2.49 0.87
C THR A 62 -2.99 -0.97 0.92
N ASP A 63 -2.20 -0.31 0.09
CA ASP A 63 -2.17 1.12 -0.17
C ASP A 63 -2.83 1.46 -1.52
N ILE A 64 -3.79 0.65 -2.00
CA ILE A 64 -4.61 0.99 -3.17
C ILE A 64 -5.29 2.34 -2.94
N THR A 65 -5.11 3.24 -3.89
CA THR A 65 -5.82 4.51 -3.95
C THR A 65 -7.04 4.37 -4.85
N LEU A 66 -8.21 4.81 -4.37
CA LEU A 66 -9.43 4.89 -5.16
C LEU A 66 -9.67 6.32 -5.62
N MET A 67 -9.89 6.51 -6.91
CA MET A 67 -10.35 7.77 -7.49
C MET A 67 -11.79 7.61 -7.96
N HIS A 68 -12.71 8.44 -7.46
CA HIS A 68 -14.11 8.32 -7.86
C HIS A 68 -14.31 8.77 -9.30
N SER A 69 -14.93 7.92 -10.12
CA SER A 69 -15.21 8.25 -11.53
C SER A 69 -16.34 9.27 -11.70
N VAL A 70 -17.14 9.53 -10.66
CA VAL A 70 -18.34 10.39 -10.61
C VAL A 70 -19.48 9.90 -11.50
N THR A 71 -19.22 9.58 -12.76
CA THR A 71 -20.17 8.95 -13.68
C THR A 71 -19.82 7.49 -13.89
N ASP A 72 -20.76 6.73 -14.45
CA ASP A 72 -20.42 5.41 -14.97
C ASP A 72 -19.35 5.51 -16.07
N ILE A 73 -18.46 4.52 -16.10
CA ILE A 73 -17.36 4.40 -17.07
C ILE A 73 -17.84 3.61 -18.29
N GLY A 74 -18.84 2.73 -18.14
CA GLY A 74 -19.39 1.93 -19.23
C GLY A 74 -20.05 2.75 -20.35
N GLY A 75 -20.50 3.97 -20.04
CA GLY A 75 -21.10 4.91 -21.02
C GLY A 75 -20.10 5.63 -21.92
N GLY A 76 -18.81 5.34 -21.82
CA GLY A 76 -17.76 6.00 -22.59
C GLY A 76 -17.28 7.33 -22.00
N ILE A 77 -16.34 7.97 -22.70
CA ILE A 77 -15.76 9.26 -22.29
C ILE A 77 -16.76 10.38 -22.56
N ASN A 78 -16.94 11.25 -21.58
CA ASN A 78 -17.80 12.43 -21.63
C ASN A 78 -17.13 13.60 -20.89
N ARG A 79 -17.69 14.81 -21.05
CA ARG A 79 -17.15 16.05 -20.47
C ARG A 79 -16.93 16.02 -18.95
N ILE A 80 -17.59 15.11 -18.23
CA ILE A 80 -17.49 14.97 -16.77
C ILE A 80 -16.37 14.01 -16.40
N ASN A 81 -16.30 12.83 -17.03
CA ASN A 81 -15.29 11.82 -16.67
C ASN A 81 -13.95 12.01 -17.40
N GLU A 82 -13.90 12.71 -18.53
CA GLU A 82 -12.67 13.01 -19.26
C GLU A 82 -11.58 13.65 -18.37
N PRO A 83 -11.84 14.75 -17.63
CA PRO A 83 -10.83 15.34 -16.76
C PRO A 83 -10.41 14.41 -15.62
N ILE A 84 -11.31 13.54 -15.12
CA ILE A 84 -10.99 12.57 -14.07
C ILE A 84 -10.04 11.50 -14.61
N LEU A 85 -10.31 10.99 -15.81
CA LEU A 85 -9.46 10.01 -16.48
C LEU A 85 -8.08 10.61 -16.80
N ALA A 86 -8.04 11.84 -17.31
CA ALA A 86 -6.78 12.56 -17.56
C ALA A 86 -5.96 12.74 -16.26
N ASN A 87 -6.61 13.18 -15.18
CA ASN A 87 -5.96 13.32 -13.88
C ASN A 87 -5.44 11.99 -13.34
N SER A 88 -6.20 10.90 -13.50
CA SER A 88 -5.76 9.58 -13.04
C SER A 88 -4.52 9.08 -13.79
N ALA A 89 -4.46 9.31 -15.11
CA ALA A 89 -3.31 8.96 -15.94
C ALA A 89 -2.05 9.75 -15.54
N VAL A 90 -2.18 11.07 -15.33
CA VAL A 90 -1.06 11.90 -14.87
C VAL A 90 -0.61 11.49 -13.47
N ALA A 91 -1.56 11.27 -12.57
CA ALA A 91 -1.27 10.88 -11.19
C ALA A 91 -0.48 9.57 -11.13
N ILE A 92 -0.95 8.52 -11.80
CA ILE A 92 -0.25 7.23 -11.77
C ILE A 92 1.11 7.29 -12.47
N ALA A 93 1.23 8.04 -13.56
CA ALA A 93 2.50 8.21 -14.27
C ALA A 93 3.56 8.89 -13.38
N ALA A 94 3.18 9.98 -12.70
CA ALA A 94 4.06 10.70 -11.79
C ALA A 94 4.47 9.84 -10.58
N MET A 95 3.52 9.12 -9.98
CA MET A 95 3.80 8.19 -8.89
C MET A 95 4.74 7.06 -9.35
N ALA A 96 4.51 6.49 -10.53
CA ALA A 96 5.34 5.43 -11.09
C ALA A 96 6.76 5.90 -11.41
N LEU A 97 6.92 7.11 -11.94
CA LEU A 97 8.22 7.71 -12.19
C LEU A 97 9.01 7.90 -10.88
N ARG A 98 8.38 8.51 -9.86
CA ARG A 98 8.98 8.66 -8.53
C ARG A 98 9.34 7.30 -7.91
N TYR A 99 8.51 6.29 -8.11
CA TYR A 99 8.80 4.94 -7.61
C TYR A 99 10.04 4.37 -8.31
N TYR A 100 10.08 4.40 -9.64
CA TYR A 100 11.22 3.96 -10.45
C TYR A 100 12.52 4.69 -10.09
N GLU A 101 12.50 6.01 -9.96
CA GLU A 101 13.69 6.78 -9.57
C GLU A 101 14.22 6.34 -8.21
N SER A 102 13.33 6.06 -7.25
CA SER A 102 13.76 5.57 -5.94
C SER A 102 14.32 4.16 -5.96
N THR A 103 13.83 3.26 -6.83
CA THR A 103 14.35 1.89 -6.96
C THR A 103 15.68 1.85 -7.71
N VAL A 104 15.93 2.81 -8.59
CA VAL A 104 17.23 2.98 -9.25
C VAL A 104 18.25 3.63 -8.29
N GLN A 105 17.89 4.73 -7.63
CA GLN A 105 18.80 5.45 -6.70
C GLN A 105 19.18 4.62 -5.48
N SER A 106 18.29 3.76 -4.99
CA SER A 106 18.60 2.84 -3.88
C SER A 106 19.66 1.78 -4.24
N LYS A 107 19.91 1.51 -5.53
CA LYS A 107 21.02 0.65 -5.96
C LYS A 107 22.37 1.39 -5.98
N GLU A 108 22.36 2.72 -6.07
CA GLU A 108 23.58 3.54 -6.20
C GLU A 108 24.06 4.13 -4.86
N LYS A 109 23.18 4.28 -3.86
CA LYS A 109 23.59 4.69 -2.52
C LYS A 109 24.38 3.57 -1.84
N THR A 110 25.65 3.83 -1.58
CA THR A 110 26.42 3.12 -0.55
C THR A 110 25.65 3.22 0.77
N VAL A 111 25.35 2.07 1.33
CA VAL A 111 24.43 1.83 2.45
C VAL A 111 24.83 2.65 3.69
N ASP A 112 24.22 3.82 3.89
CA ASP A 112 23.84 4.20 5.25
C ASP A 112 22.64 3.31 5.57
N GLU A 113 22.92 2.18 6.22
CA GLU A 113 21.96 1.14 6.57
C GLU A 113 20.86 1.80 7.40
N ALA A 114 19.65 1.92 6.84
CA ALA A 114 18.52 2.40 7.60
C ALA A 114 18.41 1.56 8.89
N PRO A 115 18.14 2.19 10.05
CA PRO A 115 18.05 1.46 11.30
C PRO A 115 17.03 0.33 11.18
N PRO A 116 17.29 -0.88 11.74
CA PRO A 116 16.36 -1.98 11.60
C PRO A 116 14.99 -1.61 12.18
N LEU A 117 13.93 -1.87 11.41
CA LEU A 117 12.55 -1.52 11.79
C LEU A 117 11.93 -2.64 12.62
N ILE A 118 11.45 -2.31 13.81
CA ILE A 118 10.76 -3.23 14.73
C ILE A 118 9.27 -2.88 14.79
N ALA A 119 8.40 -3.85 14.50
CA ALA A 119 6.96 -3.71 14.66
C ALA A 119 6.52 -4.03 16.09
N LEU A 120 5.62 -3.24 16.67
CA LEU A 120 5.05 -3.46 18.00
C LEU A 120 3.52 -3.54 17.91
N THR A 121 2.90 -4.47 18.62
CA THR A 121 1.44 -4.53 18.77
C THR A 121 0.97 -3.82 20.05
N MET A 122 -0.15 -3.10 19.96
CA MET A 122 -0.66 -2.28 21.06
C MET A 122 -2.18 -2.34 21.16
N PHE A 123 -2.70 -2.35 22.38
CA PHE A 123 -4.07 -2.00 22.72
C PHE A 123 -4.07 -0.92 23.80
N GLY A 124 -5.20 -0.24 24.00
CA GLY A 124 -5.30 0.84 24.99
C GLY A 124 -4.75 0.45 26.37
N VAL A 125 -4.99 -0.79 26.82
CA VAL A 125 -4.52 -1.31 28.12
C VAL A 125 -3.03 -1.65 28.17
N THR A 126 -2.38 -1.89 27.03
CA THR A 126 -0.94 -2.20 26.94
C THR A 126 -0.09 -0.97 26.58
N THR A 127 -0.72 0.18 26.29
CA THR A 127 -0.03 1.43 25.92
C THR A 127 1.18 1.76 26.79
N PRO A 128 1.13 1.73 28.15
CA PRO A 128 2.30 2.05 28.97
C PRO A 128 3.49 1.12 28.73
N CYS A 129 3.23 -0.19 28.56
CA CYS A 129 4.24 -1.20 28.26
C CYS A 129 4.86 -0.97 26.87
N VAL A 130 4.02 -0.78 25.85
CA VAL A 130 4.46 -0.56 24.47
C VAL A 130 5.30 0.71 24.34
N MET A 131 4.90 1.80 24.99
CA MET A 131 5.64 3.07 24.92
C MET A 131 7.00 2.99 25.62
N GLU A 132 7.12 2.26 26.72
CA GLU A 132 8.41 2.02 27.35
C GLU A 132 9.29 1.11 26.48
N ALA A 133 8.75 0.04 25.91
CA ALA A 133 9.47 -0.84 24.99
C ALA A 133 9.98 -0.07 23.76
N LYS A 134 9.12 0.75 23.14
CA LYS A 134 9.49 1.66 22.04
C LYS A 134 10.69 2.53 22.41
N LYS A 135 10.63 3.21 23.56
CA LYS A 135 11.70 4.09 24.03
C LYS A 135 13.02 3.35 24.23
N GLN A 136 12.99 2.11 24.71
CA GLN A 136 14.19 1.29 24.89
C GLN A 136 14.76 0.84 23.54
N LEU A 137 13.91 0.43 22.58
CA LEU A 137 14.33 0.07 21.23
C LEU A 137 14.95 1.25 20.48
N GLU A 138 14.35 2.43 20.55
CA GLU A 138 14.88 3.64 19.91
C GLU A 138 16.24 4.05 20.49
N LYS A 139 16.44 3.91 21.82
CA LYS A 139 17.76 4.12 22.46
C LYS A 139 18.83 3.15 21.97
N LEU A 140 18.42 1.94 21.56
CA LEU A 140 19.31 0.93 21.00
C LEU A 140 19.58 1.13 19.50
N GLY A 141 19.00 2.16 18.88
CA GLY A 141 19.20 2.50 17.48
C GLY A 141 18.22 1.82 16.51
N TYR A 142 17.12 1.24 17.01
CA TYR A 142 16.06 0.67 16.17
C TYR A 142 15.03 1.73 15.80
N GLU A 143 14.47 1.62 14.59
CA GLU A 143 13.23 2.31 14.24
C GLU A 143 12.04 1.48 14.73
N THR A 144 10.94 2.13 15.11
CA THR A 144 9.76 1.43 15.63
C THR A 144 8.47 1.87 14.93
N VAL A 145 7.59 0.90 14.66
CA VAL A 145 6.23 1.14 14.14
C VAL A 145 5.21 0.39 15.00
N ILE A 146 4.11 1.07 15.35
CA ILE A 146 3.09 0.51 16.25
C ILE A 146 1.82 0.16 15.46
N PHE A 147 1.31 -1.05 15.67
CA PHE A 147 0.05 -1.54 15.12
C PHE A 147 -0.97 -1.72 16.23
N HIS A 148 -2.17 -1.18 16.01
CA HIS A 148 -3.27 -1.38 16.95
C HIS A 148 -3.86 -2.79 16.79
N ALA A 149 -3.98 -3.55 17.87
CA ALA A 149 -4.45 -4.94 17.88
C ALA A 149 -5.97 -5.07 17.71
N THR A 150 -6.53 -4.53 16.62
CA THR A 150 -7.96 -4.61 16.23
C THR A 150 -8.23 -5.70 15.19
N GLY A 151 -7.34 -6.67 15.04
CA GLY A 151 -7.35 -7.64 13.93
C GLY A 151 -6.81 -7.03 12.63
N ILE A 152 -7.32 -5.88 12.18
CA ILE A 152 -6.80 -5.20 10.97
C ILE A 152 -5.33 -4.81 11.15
N GLY A 153 -4.96 -4.22 12.30
CA GLY A 153 -3.57 -3.83 12.55
C GLY A 153 -2.60 -5.02 12.61
N GLY A 154 -3.02 -6.15 13.20
CA GLY A 154 -2.23 -7.38 13.21
C GLY A 154 -1.99 -7.93 11.80
N ARG A 155 -3.03 -8.01 10.96
CA ARG A 155 -2.85 -8.46 9.56
C ARG A 155 -2.02 -7.47 8.72
N ALA A 156 -2.10 -6.17 9.01
CA ALA A 156 -1.26 -5.16 8.36
C ALA A 156 0.22 -5.37 8.72
N MET A 157 0.51 -5.66 9.99
CA MET A 157 1.84 -6.04 10.45
C MET A 157 2.33 -7.31 9.75
N GLU A 158 1.52 -8.38 9.71
CA GLU A 158 1.86 -9.64 9.02
C GLU A 158 2.21 -9.41 7.54
N ARG A 159 1.47 -8.55 6.84
CA ARG A 159 1.77 -8.22 5.44
C ARG A 159 3.12 -7.50 5.27
N LEU A 160 3.49 -6.64 6.23
CA LEU A 160 4.78 -5.97 6.21
C LEU A 160 5.94 -6.94 6.52
N ILE A 161 5.68 -7.96 7.35
CA ILE A 161 6.61 -9.07 7.56
C ILE A 161 6.78 -9.88 6.27
N GLU A 162 5.68 -10.28 5.61
CA GLU A 162 5.72 -11.04 4.35
C GLU A 162 6.48 -10.31 3.23
N SER A 163 6.45 -8.97 3.23
CA SER A 163 7.16 -8.13 2.26
C SER A 163 8.58 -7.75 2.69
N ASN A 164 9.11 -8.34 3.77
CA ASN A 164 10.43 -8.04 4.35
C ASN A 164 10.65 -6.55 4.67
N SER A 165 9.58 -5.81 4.95
CA SER A 165 9.65 -4.38 5.29
C SER A 165 9.97 -4.13 6.76
N VAL A 166 9.95 -5.19 7.59
CA VAL A 166 10.18 -5.15 9.03
C VAL A 166 11.26 -6.17 9.38
N ASN A 167 12.20 -5.80 10.24
CA ASN A 167 13.34 -6.64 10.64
C ASN A 167 13.07 -7.46 11.90
N GLY A 168 12.11 -7.05 12.73
CA GLY A 168 11.73 -7.76 13.93
C GLY A 168 10.35 -7.37 14.44
N VAL A 169 9.78 -8.21 15.30
CA VAL A 169 8.45 -7.99 15.87
C VAL A 169 8.52 -8.16 17.37
N LEU A 170 7.92 -7.20 18.08
CA LEU A 170 7.66 -7.27 19.50
C LEU A 170 6.13 -7.31 19.71
N ASP A 171 5.60 -8.53 19.66
CA ASP A 171 4.16 -8.78 19.77
C ASP A 171 3.75 -8.83 21.26
N ILE A 172 3.34 -7.68 21.80
CA ILE A 172 3.02 -7.49 23.22
C ILE A 172 1.55 -7.80 23.52
N THR A 173 0.68 -7.63 22.52
CA THR A 173 -0.77 -7.53 22.68
C THR A 173 -1.52 -8.55 21.85
#